data_AF-A0A428R4W2-F1
#
_entry.id   AF-A0A428R4W2-F1
#
_cell.length_a   1.000
_cell.length_b   1.000
_cell.length_c   1.000
_cell.angle_alpha   90.00
_cell.angle_beta   90.00
_cell.angle_gamma   90.00
#
_symmetry.space_group_name_H-M   'P 1'
#
loop_
_entity.id
_entity.type
_entity.pdbx_description
1 polymer ?
#
loop_
_entity_poly.entity_id
_entity_poly.type
_entity_poly.pdbx_seq_one_letter_code
_entity_poly.pdbx_strand_id
1 'polypeptide(L)'
;MFFSRTRPTSPIIIQKFLAKPGTSSHLRHSHYPSHVAHFTFLDIQQATMASNNNICVCTICGINLELPIPPDDSKPIAVCLSGPHWPFSQPQSLDLPDDAVHRFIAEKDDDLPGLILFPDGRRVYPHLISLPEQSDAASAQPAPFGLFVGMHPACEDLVNRVMETSFNSRIHSLGDLWMTLERRCARRELRDGGTRQTPSFNFPPNIPTSQAGEEVQFSIDRYFVPFSCIVSVGNEWEGWWNHNPINIPDLTTQLLSNLEPISRITTPIPLSKSTQEFKSCLAVLPAEIQNELVPWFQMGSISVDCNYMMPQSLWKQIFFQIPFLWDLDTEKVLKKTYSEPSETEEWNWEKITRQVLSPAQPSDRRYEGDEKGYLWSHETVGLHVPPGFTNRRRIWQILEEMWPNDVGLDSDYWPTKPHYEPDALSRDEWEGLELWPDLD
;
A
#
# COMPACT_ATOMS: atom_id res chain seq x y z
N MET A 1 34.89 -30.19 19.64
CA MET A 1 36.14 -29.77 18.97
C MET A 1 35.95 -28.32 18.54
N PHE A 2 36.81 -27.45 19.07
CA PHE A 2 36.82 -26.00 18.88
C PHE A 2 37.62 -25.59 17.64
N PHE A 3 37.10 -24.63 16.87
CA PHE A 3 37.84 -23.57 16.15
C PHE A 3 36.78 -22.49 15.85
N SER A 4 36.67 -21.35 16.55
CA SER A 4 37.63 -20.25 16.80
C SER A 4 38.27 -19.71 15.52
N ARG A 5 37.62 -18.69 14.94
CA ARG A 5 38.29 -17.63 14.18
C ARG A 5 37.72 -16.27 14.59
N THR A 6 38.46 -15.63 15.48
CA THR A 6 38.39 -14.19 15.78
C THR A 6 39.21 -13.43 14.74
N ARG A 7 38.81 -12.18 14.45
CA ARG A 7 39.66 -11.03 14.06
C ARG A 7 38.81 -9.74 14.05
N PRO A 8 39.42 -8.55 14.17
CA PRO A 8 39.37 -7.80 15.42
C PRO A 8 38.69 -6.43 15.29
N THR A 9 38.21 -5.93 16.43
CA THR A 9 37.83 -4.55 16.66
C THR A 9 39.07 -3.65 16.79
N SER A 10 38.99 -2.44 16.25
CA SER A 10 39.81 -1.29 16.67
C SER A 10 38.88 -0.11 16.91
N PRO A 11 38.89 0.50 18.11
CA PRO A 11 38.07 1.66 18.42
C PRO A 11 38.85 2.95 18.12
N ILE A 12 38.21 3.89 17.44
CA ILE A 12 38.70 5.27 17.35
C ILE A 12 38.28 5.99 18.63
N ILE A 13 39.29 6.46 19.35
CA ILE A 13 39.21 7.32 20.53
C ILE A 13 39.07 8.77 20.04
N ILE A 14 38.01 9.47 20.46
CA ILE A 14 38.05 10.93 20.61
C ILE A 14 37.53 11.28 22.00
N GLN A 15 38.41 11.87 22.81
CA GLN A 15 38.14 12.35 24.16
C GLN A 15 37.98 13.88 24.16
N LYS A 16 36.99 14.31 24.95
CA LYS A 16 36.87 15.57 25.72
C LYS A 16 36.52 16.86 24.97
N PHE A 17 35.47 17.54 25.42
CA PHE A 17 35.62 18.62 26.42
C PHE A 17 34.37 18.82 27.29
N LEU A 18 34.62 19.02 28.58
CA LEU A 18 33.68 19.38 29.64
C LEU A 18 33.50 20.91 29.65
N ALA A 19 32.26 21.39 29.81
CA ALA A 19 31.97 22.64 30.53
C ALA A 19 30.50 22.67 31.02
N LYS A 20 30.33 22.64 32.34
CA LYS A 20 29.24 23.26 33.13
C LYS A 20 29.93 24.32 34.00
N PRO A 21 29.33 25.47 34.33
CA PRO A 21 28.20 25.57 35.28
C PRO A 21 27.17 26.65 34.85
N GLY A 22 26.01 26.89 35.48
CA GLY A 22 25.50 26.52 36.79
C GLY A 22 24.02 26.93 36.93
N THR A 23 23.52 26.64 38.13
CA THR A 23 22.16 26.74 38.68
C THR A 23 21.55 28.15 38.76
N SER A 24 20.22 28.29 38.60
CA SER A 24 19.29 28.71 39.68
C SER A 24 17.80 28.79 39.24
N SER A 25 16.96 28.13 40.05
CA SER A 25 15.55 28.40 40.44
C SER A 25 14.73 29.54 39.80
N HIS A 26 13.48 29.26 39.40
CA HIS A 26 12.27 29.57 40.19
C HIS A 26 10.96 29.16 39.48
N LEU A 27 10.00 28.73 40.31
CA LEU A 27 8.58 28.48 40.02
C LEU A 27 7.87 29.60 39.24
N ARG A 28 6.92 29.22 38.37
CA ARG A 28 5.52 29.70 38.40
C ARG A 28 4.62 28.92 37.43
N HIS A 29 3.49 28.46 37.97
CA HIS A 29 2.30 28.09 37.21
C HIS A 29 1.72 29.31 36.49
N SER A 30 1.32 29.15 35.23
CA SER A 30 0.27 29.99 34.63
C SER A 30 -0.47 29.23 33.54
N HIS A 31 -1.79 29.26 33.67
CA HIS A 31 -2.80 28.79 32.73
C HIS A 31 -2.54 29.24 31.28
N TYR A 32 -2.71 28.32 30.33
CA TYR A 32 -2.98 28.65 28.93
C TYR A 32 -4.49 28.64 28.70
N PRO A 33 -5.08 29.71 28.12
CA PRO A 33 -6.46 29.69 27.68
C PRO A 33 -6.57 29.00 26.32
N SER A 34 -7.57 28.14 26.21
CA SER A 34 -8.10 27.58 24.97
C SER A 34 -8.64 28.68 24.06
N HIS A 35 -7.88 29.02 23.01
CA HIS A 35 -8.41 29.76 21.86
C HIS A 35 -8.64 28.76 20.72
N VAL A 36 -9.91 28.41 20.53
CA VAL A 36 -10.41 27.77 19.31
C VAL A 36 -10.38 28.85 18.23
N ALA A 37 -9.44 28.72 17.28
CA ALA A 37 -9.49 29.52 16.06
C ALA A 37 -10.59 28.95 15.16
N HIS A 38 -11.71 29.66 15.07
CA HIS A 38 -12.69 29.46 14.01
C HIS A 38 -12.06 29.94 12.70
N PHE A 39 -11.58 29.02 11.87
CA PHE A 39 -11.28 29.32 10.47
C PHE A 39 -12.57 29.29 9.68
N THR A 40 -12.83 30.35 8.90
CA THR A 40 -14.01 30.40 8.03
C THR A 40 -13.70 29.72 6.70
N PHE A 41 -14.71 29.11 6.08
CA PHE A 41 -14.62 28.38 4.80
C PHE A 41 -13.99 29.19 3.66
N LEU A 42 -14.02 30.53 3.75
CA LEU A 42 -13.37 31.43 2.78
C LEU A 42 -11.84 31.52 2.95
N ASP A 43 -11.31 31.38 4.16
CA ASP A 43 -9.86 31.41 4.41
C ASP A 43 -9.17 30.15 3.85
N ILE A 44 -9.89 29.02 3.85
CA ILE A 44 -9.47 27.76 3.21
C ILE A 44 -9.44 27.92 1.69
N GLN A 45 -10.44 28.59 1.10
CA GLN A 45 -10.49 28.82 -0.35
C GLN A 45 -9.42 29.78 -0.88
N GLN A 46 -9.02 30.79 -0.10
CA GLN A 46 -7.96 31.73 -0.51
C GLN A 46 -6.54 31.17 -0.30
N ALA A 47 -6.33 30.25 0.64
CA ALA A 47 -5.06 29.52 0.78
C ALA A 47 -4.86 28.46 -0.34
N THR A 48 -5.94 27.91 -0.90
CA THR A 48 -5.87 26.94 -2.02
C THR A 48 -5.42 27.50 -3.37
N MET A 49 -5.34 28.83 -3.55
CA MET A 49 -4.94 29.42 -4.85
C MET A 49 -3.46 29.79 -4.96
N ALA A 50 -2.63 29.51 -3.94
CA ALA A 50 -1.21 29.85 -3.93
C ALA A 50 -0.23 28.69 -3.66
N SER A 51 -0.70 27.44 -3.53
CA SER A 51 0.17 26.25 -3.50
C SER A 51 -0.07 25.39 -4.74
N ASN A 52 0.90 25.40 -5.65
CA ASN A 52 0.97 24.41 -6.73
C ASN A 52 1.19 23.02 -6.09
N ASN A 53 0.12 22.29 -5.79
CA ASN A 53 0.18 20.99 -5.11
C ASN A 53 0.63 19.89 -6.07
N ASN A 54 1.94 19.84 -6.26
CA ASN A 54 2.69 18.91 -7.08
C ASN A 54 3.06 17.62 -6.28
N ILE A 55 2.06 16.89 -5.80
CA ILE A 55 2.24 15.73 -4.90
C ILE A 55 2.60 14.46 -5.68
N CYS A 56 3.78 13.86 -5.61
CA CYS A 56 3.96 12.54 -6.25
C CYS A 56 3.36 11.41 -5.36
N VAL A 57 2.44 10.58 -5.85
CA VAL A 57 1.82 9.50 -5.04
C VAL A 57 2.34 8.11 -5.38
N CYS A 58 2.38 7.25 -4.37
CA CYS A 58 2.69 5.82 -4.51
C CYS A 58 1.48 5.08 -5.09
N THR A 59 1.66 4.40 -6.22
CA THR A 59 0.58 3.64 -6.89
C THR A 59 0.12 2.40 -6.11
N ILE A 60 0.91 1.96 -5.13
CA ILE A 60 0.56 0.81 -4.28
C ILE A 60 -0.30 1.24 -3.09
N CYS A 61 0.16 2.21 -2.30
CA CYS A 61 -0.48 2.53 -1.01
C CYS A 61 -1.29 3.83 -1.02
N GLY A 62 -1.24 4.59 -2.12
CA GLY A 62 -1.97 5.85 -2.29
C GLY A 62 -1.44 7.03 -1.45
N ILE A 63 -0.31 6.85 -0.77
CA ILE A 63 0.32 7.89 0.06
C ILE A 63 1.39 8.64 -0.75
N ASN A 64 1.60 9.91 -0.41
CA ASN A 64 2.66 10.75 -0.97
C ASN A 64 4.05 10.07 -0.86
N LEU A 65 4.77 10.01 -1.99
CA LEU A 65 6.15 9.50 -2.09
C LEU A 65 7.15 10.32 -1.26
N GLU A 66 6.82 11.57 -0.93
CA GLU A 66 7.62 12.46 -0.10
C GLU A 66 7.63 12.10 1.38
N LEU A 67 6.67 11.29 1.84
CA LEU A 67 6.65 10.81 3.21
C LEU A 67 7.46 9.52 3.23
N PRO A 68 8.75 9.56 3.62
CA PRO A 68 9.55 8.36 3.67
C PRO A 68 8.97 7.44 4.74
N ILE A 69 8.68 6.20 4.34
CA ILE A 69 8.18 5.15 5.21
C ILE A 69 9.34 4.15 5.37
N PRO A 70 10.33 4.34 6.27
CA PRO A 70 10.49 5.32 7.37
C PRO A 70 11.26 6.60 6.98
N PRO A 71 11.23 7.67 7.80
CA PRO A 71 12.11 8.84 7.68
C PRO A 71 13.55 8.46 8.02
N ASP A 72 14.24 7.91 7.03
CA ASP A 72 15.67 7.68 7.05
C ASP A 72 16.27 8.45 5.89
N ASP A 73 16.97 9.55 6.21
CA ASP A 73 17.60 10.47 5.25
C ASP A 73 18.66 9.80 4.36
N SER A 74 19.02 8.54 4.64
CA SER A 74 20.03 7.78 3.90
C SER A 74 19.47 6.87 2.79
N LYS A 75 18.14 6.75 2.67
CA LYS A 75 17.50 5.84 1.71
C LYS A 75 16.89 6.57 0.52
N PRO A 76 16.81 5.90 -0.65
CA PRO A 76 16.11 6.46 -1.79
C PRO A 76 14.66 6.77 -1.42
N ILE A 77 14.20 7.95 -1.81
CA ILE A 77 12.87 8.45 -1.44
C ILE A 77 11.79 7.65 -2.19
N ALA A 78 12.10 7.18 -3.41
CA ALA A 78 11.19 6.42 -4.24
C ALA A 78 11.89 5.33 -5.07
N VAL A 79 11.06 4.39 -5.54
CA VAL A 79 11.39 3.47 -6.62
C VAL A 79 10.47 3.80 -7.79
N CYS A 80 11.02 3.77 -9.00
CA CYS A 80 10.26 4.04 -10.20
C CYS A 80 10.37 2.86 -11.18
N LEU A 81 9.24 2.43 -11.71
CA LEU A 81 9.16 1.43 -12.78
C LEU A 81 8.84 2.10 -14.10
N SER A 82 9.40 1.56 -15.19
CA SER A 82 9.00 1.88 -16.56
C SER A 82 8.94 0.60 -17.39
N GLY A 83 8.05 0.54 -18.36
CA GLY A 83 7.94 -0.60 -19.28
C GLY A 83 7.07 -0.24 -20.48
N PRO A 84 6.65 -1.25 -21.26
CA PRO A 84 5.72 -1.06 -22.36
C PRO A 84 4.42 -0.42 -21.87
N HIS A 85 3.87 0.49 -22.67
CA HIS A 85 2.69 1.26 -22.31
C HIS A 85 1.69 1.25 -23.47
N TRP A 86 0.41 1.03 -23.17
CA TRP A 86 -0.65 0.99 -24.18
C TRP A 86 -1.84 1.83 -23.75
N PRO A 87 -1.71 3.17 -23.82
CA PRO A 87 -2.74 4.09 -23.34
C PRO A 87 -4.05 3.91 -24.10
N PHE A 88 -3.94 3.58 -25.40
CA PHE A 88 -5.07 3.51 -26.32
C PHE A 88 -5.27 2.13 -26.98
N SER A 89 -4.67 1.08 -26.42
CA SER A 89 -4.88 -0.27 -26.94
C SER A 89 -4.78 -1.32 -25.85
N GLN A 90 -5.38 -2.48 -26.08
CA GLN A 90 -5.12 -3.65 -25.26
C GLN A 90 -3.74 -4.21 -25.60
N PRO A 91 -2.99 -4.71 -24.60
CA PRO A 91 -1.73 -5.39 -24.85
C PRO A 91 -2.02 -6.67 -25.64
N GLN A 92 -1.10 -7.06 -26.53
CA GLN A 92 -1.27 -8.30 -27.32
C GLN A 92 -1.21 -9.56 -26.45
N SER A 93 -0.56 -9.47 -25.29
CA SER A 93 -0.43 -10.52 -24.29
C SER A 93 -0.50 -9.89 -22.90
N LEU A 94 -1.13 -10.57 -21.95
CA LEU A 94 -1.02 -10.22 -20.53
C LEU A 94 0.25 -10.79 -19.89
N ASP A 95 0.86 -11.79 -20.52
CA ASP A 95 2.14 -12.37 -20.10
C ASP A 95 3.27 -11.44 -20.56
N LEU A 96 3.67 -10.52 -19.67
CA LEU A 96 4.79 -9.62 -19.88
C LEU A 96 6.04 -10.18 -19.17
N PRO A 97 7.17 -10.35 -19.86
CA PRO A 97 8.38 -10.83 -19.21
C PRO A 97 9.02 -9.74 -18.34
N ASP A 98 9.63 -10.14 -17.23
CA ASP A 98 10.23 -9.22 -16.24
C ASP A 98 11.30 -8.30 -16.84
N ASP A 99 12.04 -8.76 -17.85
CA ASP A 99 13.09 -7.98 -18.52
C ASP A 99 12.55 -6.84 -19.38
N ALA A 100 11.24 -6.86 -19.71
CA ALA A 100 10.57 -5.73 -20.35
C ALA A 100 10.27 -4.58 -19.36
N VAL A 101 10.37 -4.83 -18.05
CA VAL A 101 10.15 -3.81 -17.02
C VAL A 101 11.50 -3.37 -16.47
N HIS A 102 11.69 -2.06 -16.35
CA HIS A 102 12.92 -1.46 -15.86
C HIS A 102 12.67 -0.77 -14.53
N ARG A 103 13.54 -1.06 -13.58
CA ARG A 103 13.51 -0.52 -12.22
C ARG A 103 14.58 0.55 -12.06
N PHE A 104 14.17 1.69 -11.53
CA PHE A 104 15.05 2.81 -11.20
C PHE A 104 14.95 3.13 -9.72
N ILE A 105 16.10 3.52 -9.15
CA ILE A 105 16.11 4.28 -7.91
C ILE A 105 15.75 5.72 -8.28
N ALA A 106 14.90 6.37 -7.48
CA ALA A 106 14.49 7.73 -7.74
C ALA A 106 14.46 8.58 -6.46
N GLU A 107 14.69 9.87 -6.64
CA GLU A 107 14.38 10.89 -5.64
C GLU A 107 13.25 11.78 -6.13
N LYS A 108 12.60 12.46 -5.19
CA LYS A 108 11.60 13.47 -5.52
C LYS A 108 12.30 14.70 -6.09
N ASP A 109 11.69 15.29 -7.10
CA ASP A 109 12.08 16.60 -7.59
C ASP A 109 11.50 17.68 -6.68
N ASP A 110 12.36 18.53 -6.10
CA ASP A 110 11.92 19.60 -5.20
C ASP A 110 11.20 20.73 -5.94
N ASP A 111 11.48 20.91 -7.24
CA ASP A 111 10.98 22.03 -8.02
C ASP A 111 9.67 21.71 -8.77
N LEU A 112 9.41 20.43 -9.06
CA LEU A 112 8.36 19.98 -9.98
C LEU A 112 7.68 18.69 -9.48
N PRO A 113 6.47 18.32 -9.97
CA PRO A 113 5.77 17.07 -9.60
C PRO A 113 6.42 15.86 -10.28
N GLY A 114 7.71 15.67 -10.06
CA GLY A 114 8.52 14.70 -10.79
C GLY A 114 9.38 13.85 -9.87
N LEU A 115 9.97 12.83 -10.49
CA LEU A 115 11.00 12.00 -9.93
C LEU A 115 12.29 12.20 -10.73
N ILE A 116 13.43 12.24 -10.06
CA ILE A 116 14.75 12.25 -10.68
C ILE A 116 15.29 10.82 -10.59
N LEU A 117 15.52 10.19 -11.74
CA LEU A 117 15.98 8.81 -11.85
C LEU A 117 17.50 8.71 -11.75
N PHE A 118 18.00 7.74 -10.97
CA PHE A 118 19.42 7.43 -10.85
C PHE A 118 19.83 6.24 -11.71
N PRO A 119 21.09 6.23 -12.24
CA PRO A 119 22.13 7.25 -12.05
C PRO A 119 22.05 8.43 -13.03
N ASP A 120 21.18 8.38 -14.03
CA ASP A 120 21.21 9.27 -15.19
C ASP A 120 20.76 10.72 -14.90
N GLY A 121 20.19 10.98 -13.72
CA GLY A 121 19.62 12.28 -13.34
C GLY A 121 18.39 12.65 -14.17
N ARG A 122 17.78 11.68 -14.86
CA ARG A 122 16.66 11.94 -15.78
C ARG A 122 15.41 12.28 -14.97
N ARG A 123 14.86 13.46 -15.22
CA ARG A 123 13.57 13.89 -14.67
C ARG A 123 12.42 13.20 -15.40
N VAL A 124 11.51 12.61 -14.65
CA VAL A 124 10.29 11.97 -15.15
C VAL A 124 9.08 12.41 -14.33
N TYR A 125 7.91 12.33 -14.92
CA TYR A 125 6.65 12.68 -14.26
C TYR A 125 5.85 11.39 -14.07
N PRO A 126 5.79 10.84 -12.84
CA PRO A 126 5.06 9.60 -12.62
C PRO A 126 3.58 9.79 -12.93
N HIS A 127 2.95 8.76 -13.47
CA HIS A 127 1.50 8.69 -13.78
C HIS A 127 1.00 9.64 -14.87
N LEU A 128 1.90 10.37 -15.55
CA LEU A 128 1.57 11.25 -16.67
C LEU A 128 1.94 10.58 -18.00
N ILE A 129 0.92 10.40 -18.85
CA ILE A 129 1.04 9.78 -20.18
C ILE A 129 1.34 10.83 -21.26
N SER A 130 0.90 12.07 -21.03
CA SER A 130 1.14 13.23 -21.90
C SER A 130 1.70 14.38 -21.06
N LEU A 131 2.82 14.98 -21.49
CA LEU A 131 3.26 16.25 -20.92
C LEU A 131 2.20 17.32 -21.25
N PRO A 132 1.86 18.23 -20.31
CA PRO A 132 1.18 19.46 -20.68
C PRO A 132 1.98 20.09 -21.82
N GLU A 133 1.31 20.52 -22.90
CA GLU A 133 1.94 21.28 -23.98
C GLU A 133 2.86 22.34 -23.36
N GLN A 134 4.17 22.16 -23.52
CA GLN A 134 5.13 23.00 -22.81
C GLN A 134 4.94 24.46 -23.24
N SER A 135 4.67 25.33 -22.26
CA SER A 135 4.94 26.76 -22.39
C SER A 135 6.46 26.95 -22.44
N ASP A 136 6.98 27.30 -23.61
CA ASP A 136 8.23 28.02 -23.93
C ASP A 136 9.58 27.57 -23.31
N ALA A 137 9.65 26.53 -22.48
CA ALA A 137 10.90 26.06 -21.88
C ALA A 137 11.67 25.08 -22.79
N ALA A 138 12.10 25.59 -23.95
CA ALA A 138 13.00 24.89 -24.87
C ALA A 138 14.39 24.68 -24.25
N SER A 139 14.61 23.60 -23.48
CA SER A 139 15.98 23.08 -23.27
C SER A 139 16.08 21.64 -22.73
N ALA A 140 15.01 21.06 -22.17
CA ALA A 140 15.02 19.64 -21.82
C ALA A 140 14.37 18.84 -22.96
N GLN A 141 15.13 17.95 -23.60
CA GLN A 141 14.58 16.96 -24.54
C GLN A 141 13.35 16.32 -23.88
N PRO A 142 12.13 16.43 -24.44
CA PRO A 142 10.96 15.81 -23.87
C PRO A 142 11.23 14.31 -23.78
N ALA A 143 11.06 13.74 -22.58
CA ALA A 143 11.19 12.30 -22.41
C ALA A 143 10.27 11.62 -23.45
N PRO A 144 10.74 10.58 -24.16
CA PRO A 144 9.87 9.83 -25.05
C PRO A 144 8.62 9.39 -24.28
N PHE A 145 7.44 9.51 -24.91
CA PHE A 145 6.16 9.08 -24.37
C PHE A 145 6.32 7.73 -23.64
N GLY A 146 6.15 7.75 -22.32
CA GLY A 146 6.41 6.58 -21.50
C GLY A 146 5.80 6.78 -20.13
N LEU A 147 4.99 5.80 -19.71
CA LEU A 147 4.47 5.79 -18.36
C LEU A 147 5.61 5.48 -17.39
N PHE A 148 5.66 6.22 -16.30
CA PHE A 148 6.50 5.92 -15.15
C PHE A 148 5.59 5.73 -13.94
N VAL A 149 5.86 4.68 -13.15
CA VAL A 149 5.05 4.35 -11.97
C VAL A 149 5.94 4.47 -10.74
N GLY A 150 5.62 5.43 -9.87
CA GLY A 150 6.33 5.65 -8.60
C GLY A 150 5.74 4.84 -7.44
N MET A 151 6.60 4.28 -6.59
CA MET A 151 6.22 3.61 -5.35
C MET A 151 7.24 3.83 -4.23
N HIS A 152 6.81 3.71 -2.98
CA HIS A 152 7.75 3.73 -1.85
C HIS A 152 8.63 2.48 -1.86
N PRO A 153 9.90 2.57 -1.44
CA PRO A 153 10.76 1.40 -1.27
C PRO A 153 10.15 0.35 -0.33
N ALA A 154 9.49 0.77 0.75
CA ALA A 154 8.78 -0.15 1.63
C ALA A 154 7.59 -0.86 0.95
N CYS A 155 6.93 -0.22 -0.01
CA CYS A 155 5.88 -0.87 -0.80
C CYS A 155 6.49 -1.89 -1.76
N GLU A 156 7.63 -1.58 -2.40
CA GLU A 156 8.37 -2.54 -3.22
C GLU A 156 8.83 -3.76 -2.39
N ASP A 157 9.38 -3.55 -1.19
CA ASP A 157 9.78 -4.64 -0.30
C ASP A 157 8.59 -5.58 0.02
N LEU A 158 7.39 -5.03 0.20
CA LEU A 158 6.17 -5.81 0.40
C LEU A 158 5.72 -6.51 -0.87
N VAL A 159 5.79 -5.85 -2.02
CA VAL A 159 5.48 -6.43 -3.34
C VAL A 159 6.31 -7.70 -3.55
N ASN A 160 7.63 -7.61 -3.39
CA ASN A 160 8.54 -8.74 -3.58
C ASN A 160 8.18 -9.90 -2.63
N ARG A 161 7.89 -9.59 -1.36
CA ARG A 161 7.48 -10.61 -0.39
C ARG A 161 6.14 -11.26 -0.75
N VAL A 162 5.17 -10.48 -1.20
CA VAL A 162 3.86 -11.00 -1.61
C VAL A 162 4.03 -11.94 -2.81
N MET A 163 4.80 -11.54 -3.83
CA MET A 163 5.11 -12.39 -4.99
C MET A 163 5.77 -13.72 -4.59
N GLU A 164 6.67 -13.68 -3.60
CA GLU A 164 7.42 -14.85 -3.13
C GLU A 164 6.64 -15.77 -2.19
N THR A 165 5.75 -15.23 -1.37
CA THR A 165 5.22 -15.95 -0.18
C THR A 165 3.71 -16.01 -0.07
N SER A 166 2.95 -15.16 -0.77
CA SER A 166 1.49 -15.19 -0.69
C SER A 166 0.92 -16.20 -1.68
N PHE A 167 0.17 -17.16 -1.15
CA PHE A 167 -0.63 -18.09 -1.96
C PHE A 167 -1.89 -17.44 -2.55
N ASN A 168 -2.30 -16.29 -2.02
CA ASN A 168 -3.51 -15.57 -2.45
C ASN A 168 -3.21 -14.55 -3.54
N SER A 169 -1.96 -14.11 -3.64
CA SER A 169 -1.58 -13.14 -4.66
C SER A 169 -1.75 -13.72 -6.05
N ARG A 170 -2.08 -12.83 -6.98
CA ARG A 170 -2.20 -13.12 -8.40
C ARG A 170 -1.13 -12.38 -9.20
N ILE A 171 -0.26 -11.67 -8.49
CA ILE A 171 0.89 -10.96 -9.02
C ILE A 171 2.11 -11.76 -8.60
N HIS A 172 2.74 -12.46 -9.54
CA HIS A 172 3.87 -13.36 -9.26
C HIS A 172 5.17 -12.92 -9.93
N SER A 173 5.12 -11.85 -10.73
CA SER A 173 6.24 -11.35 -11.52
C SER A 173 6.23 -9.82 -11.59
N LEU A 174 7.38 -9.22 -11.89
CA LEU A 174 7.47 -7.78 -12.13
C LEU A 174 6.64 -7.36 -13.35
N GLY A 175 6.53 -8.25 -14.34
CA GLY A 175 5.61 -8.12 -15.47
C GLY A 175 4.14 -7.98 -15.04
N ASP A 176 3.65 -8.88 -14.19
CA ASP A 176 2.27 -8.84 -13.66
C ASP A 176 1.98 -7.53 -12.92
N LEU A 177 2.94 -7.10 -12.09
CA LEU A 177 2.84 -5.85 -11.34
C LEU A 177 2.77 -4.67 -12.29
N TRP A 178 3.69 -4.59 -13.25
CA TRP A 178 3.70 -3.51 -14.25
C TRP A 178 2.38 -3.47 -15.01
N MET A 179 1.92 -4.62 -15.54
CA MET A 179 0.65 -4.71 -16.26
C MET A 179 -0.52 -4.20 -15.42
N THR A 180 -0.57 -4.55 -14.13
CA THR A 180 -1.63 -4.09 -13.24
C THR A 180 -1.58 -2.58 -13.02
N LEU A 181 -0.40 -2.04 -12.67
CA LEU A 181 -0.25 -0.62 -12.33
C LEU A 181 -0.39 0.28 -13.57
N GLU A 182 0.13 -0.15 -14.72
CA GLU A 182 0.01 0.56 -15.99
C GLU A 182 -1.45 0.67 -16.43
N ARG A 183 -2.22 -0.43 -16.37
CA ARG A 183 -3.66 -0.40 -16.70
C ARG A 183 -4.45 0.50 -15.77
N ARG A 184 -4.16 0.44 -14.48
CA ARG A 184 -4.75 1.30 -13.44
C ARG A 184 -4.51 2.78 -13.75
N CYS A 185 -3.29 3.15 -14.13
CA CYS A 185 -2.97 4.51 -14.54
C CYS A 185 -3.65 4.91 -15.86
N ALA A 186 -3.64 4.04 -16.88
CA ALA A 186 -4.28 4.32 -18.18
C ALA A 186 -5.81 4.48 -18.08
N ARG A 187 -6.52 3.64 -17.30
CA ARG A 187 -7.97 3.76 -17.12
C ARG A 187 -8.37 5.08 -16.46
N ARG A 188 -7.55 5.58 -15.53
CA ARG A 188 -7.81 6.87 -14.88
C ARG A 188 -7.82 8.00 -15.89
N GLU A 189 -6.84 8.06 -16.79
CA GLU A 189 -6.77 9.11 -17.82
C GLU A 189 -7.99 9.10 -18.75
N LEU A 190 -8.45 7.92 -19.17
CA LEU A 190 -9.64 7.78 -20.02
C LEU A 190 -10.93 8.25 -19.33
N ARG A 191 -11.11 7.94 -18.03
CA ARG A 191 -12.32 8.30 -17.28
C ARG A 191 -12.45 9.80 -17.03
N ASP A 192 -11.32 10.47 -16.79
CA ASP A 192 -11.29 11.93 -16.55
C ASP A 192 -11.43 12.73 -17.87
N GLY A 193 -11.67 12.03 -18.99
CA GLY A 193 -12.19 12.58 -20.25
C GLY A 193 -11.19 13.41 -21.04
N GLY A 194 -9.90 13.44 -20.67
CA GLY A 194 -8.91 14.34 -21.26
C GLY A 194 -9.27 15.83 -21.18
N THR A 195 -10.43 16.17 -20.60
CA THR A 195 -10.89 17.53 -20.42
C THR A 195 -10.03 18.16 -19.35
N ARG A 196 -9.13 19.04 -19.81
CA ARG A 196 -8.18 19.91 -19.09
C ARG A 196 -8.76 20.72 -17.90
N GLN A 197 -9.96 20.42 -17.40
CA GLN A 197 -10.63 21.11 -16.31
C GLN A 197 -10.39 20.44 -14.95
N THR A 198 -9.15 20.08 -14.67
CA THR A 198 -8.34 20.77 -13.66
C THR A 198 -7.07 19.97 -13.46
N PRO A 199 -5.91 20.62 -13.39
CA PRO A 199 -4.64 20.01 -13.02
C PRO A 199 -4.63 19.65 -11.53
N SER A 200 -5.62 18.89 -11.05
CA SER A 200 -5.51 18.19 -9.76
C SER A 200 -4.62 16.96 -9.99
N PHE A 201 -3.36 17.27 -10.29
CA PHE A 201 -2.32 16.30 -10.55
C PHE A 201 -2.20 15.38 -9.33
N ASN A 202 -2.04 14.09 -9.60
CA ASN A 202 -1.52 13.08 -8.67
C ASN A 202 -2.47 12.39 -7.67
N PHE A 203 -3.61 11.86 -8.11
CA PHE A 203 -4.29 10.81 -7.35
C PHE A 203 -3.72 9.41 -7.64
N PRO A 204 -3.76 8.48 -6.68
CA PRO A 204 -3.52 7.10 -6.99
C PRO A 204 -4.63 6.60 -7.93
N PRO A 205 -4.34 5.62 -8.80
CA PRO A 205 -5.37 5.10 -9.68
C PRO A 205 -6.46 4.41 -8.87
N ASN A 206 -7.70 4.46 -9.37
CA ASN A 206 -8.81 3.73 -8.76
C ASN A 206 -8.53 2.22 -8.79
N ILE A 207 -8.96 1.51 -7.75
CA ILE A 207 -8.83 0.07 -7.63
C ILE A 207 -10.22 -0.58 -7.54
N PRO A 208 -10.37 -1.85 -7.97
CA PRO A 208 -11.64 -2.55 -7.92
C PRO A 208 -12.20 -2.58 -6.49
N THR A 209 -13.47 -2.26 -6.31
CA THR A 209 -14.14 -2.28 -4.99
C THR A 209 -15.23 -3.34 -4.86
N SER A 210 -15.69 -3.89 -5.98
CA SER A 210 -16.77 -4.87 -6.05
C SER A 210 -16.40 -6.20 -5.46
N GLN A 211 -17.38 -6.87 -4.85
CA GLN A 211 -17.24 -8.26 -4.43
C GLN A 211 -17.38 -9.21 -5.63
N ALA A 212 -16.98 -10.46 -5.44
CA ALA A 212 -17.13 -11.49 -6.46
C ALA A 212 -18.62 -11.65 -6.84
N GLY A 213 -18.94 -11.46 -8.12
CA GLY A 213 -20.30 -11.55 -8.66
C GLY A 213 -21.06 -10.22 -8.72
N GLU A 214 -20.50 -9.12 -8.23
CA GLU A 214 -21.05 -7.77 -8.37
C GLU A 214 -20.54 -7.08 -9.65
N GLU A 215 -21.26 -6.06 -10.11
CA GLU A 215 -20.81 -5.18 -11.20
C GLU A 215 -19.50 -4.50 -10.79
N VAL A 216 -18.51 -4.47 -11.70
CA VAL A 216 -17.17 -3.96 -11.38
C VAL A 216 -17.21 -2.44 -11.17
N GLN A 217 -16.87 -2.02 -9.97
CA GLN A 217 -16.77 -0.64 -9.53
C GLN A 217 -15.31 -0.33 -9.17
N PHE A 218 -14.91 0.91 -9.42
CA PHE A 218 -13.56 1.37 -9.14
C PHE A 218 -13.62 2.64 -8.28
N SER A 219 -12.92 2.60 -7.16
CA SER A 219 -12.79 3.75 -6.26
C SER A 219 -11.42 3.74 -5.57
N ILE A 220 -11.21 4.72 -4.71
CA ILE A 220 -10.01 4.86 -3.88
C ILE A 220 -10.26 4.40 -2.42
N ASP A 221 -11.45 3.87 -2.12
CA ASP A 221 -11.85 3.51 -0.74
C ASP A 221 -11.03 2.35 -0.20
N ARG A 222 -10.58 1.47 -1.10
CA ARG A 222 -9.72 0.32 -0.77
C ARG A 222 -8.23 0.67 -0.66
N TYR A 223 -7.86 1.95 -0.67
CA TYR A 223 -6.57 2.36 -0.10
C TYR A 223 -6.63 2.44 1.42
N PHE A 224 -7.81 2.27 2.03
CA PHE A 224 -8.06 2.17 3.47
C PHE A 224 -7.45 3.30 4.30
N VAL A 225 -7.44 4.51 3.73
CA VAL A 225 -6.94 5.74 4.38
C VAL A 225 -7.92 6.89 4.15
N PRO A 226 -7.87 7.94 4.98
CA PRO A 226 -8.69 9.13 4.77
C PRO A 226 -8.53 9.66 3.35
N PHE A 227 -9.62 10.13 2.75
CA PHE A 227 -9.59 10.77 1.44
C PHE A 227 -8.60 11.95 1.42
N SER A 228 -8.57 12.74 2.50
CA SER A 228 -7.62 13.84 2.71
C SER A 228 -6.14 13.40 2.61
N CYS A 229 -5.79 12.17 3.01
CA CYS A 229 -4.42 11.65 2.86
C CYS A 229 -4.07 11.31 1.41
N ILE A 230 -5.09 11.06 0.59
CA ILE A 230 -4.96 10.77 -0.84
C ILE A 230 -4.92 12.07 -1.66
N VAL A 231 -5.66 13.10 -1.23
CA VAL A 231 -5.86 14.32 -2.02
C VAL A 231 -5.09 15.56 -1.56
N SER A 232 -4.61 15.57 -0.31
CA SER A 232 -3.89 16.71 0.26
C SER A 232 -2.43 16.36 0.51
N VAL A 233 -1.60 17.39 0.70
CA VAL A 233 -0.23 17.23 1.21
C VAL A 233 -0.35 16.64 2.61
N GLY A 234 -0.24 15.32 2.72
CA GLY A 234 -0.63 14.51 3.88
C GLY A 234 0.16 14.71 5.18
N ASN A 235 0.54 15.93 5.54
CA ASN A 235 1.12 16.27 6.83
C ASN A 235 0.06 16.67 7.88
N GLU A 236 -1.17 16.98 7.47
CA GLU A 236 -2.22 17.42 8.40
C GLU A 236 -2.85 16.26 9.20
N TRP A 237 -2.63 15.01 8.77
CA TRP A 237 -3.25 13.81 9.33
C TRP A 237 -2.21 12.73 9.64
N GLU A 238 -1.57 12.87 10.80
CA GLU A 238 -0.78 11.79 11.40
C GLU A 238 -1.69 10.59 11.72
N GLY A 239 -1.32 9.41 11.23
CA GLY A 239 -2.06 8.17 11.44
C GLY A 239 -1.23 6.93 11.16
N TRP A 240 -1.77 5.75 11.46
CA TRP A 240 -1.03 4.49 11.37
C TRP A 240 -0.51 4.19 9.95
N TRP A 241 -1.14 4.74 8.91
CA TRP A 241 -0.75 4.59 7.50
C TRP A 241 0.59 5.25 7.13
N ASN A 242 1.12 6.14 7.97
CA ASN A 242 2.44 6.76 7.79
C ASN A 242 3.57 5.98 8.48
N HIS A 243 3.25 4.95 9.28
CA HIS A 243 4.27 4.18 9.99
C HIS A 243 4.93 3.12 9.10
N ASN A 244 6.20 2.82 9.38
CA ASN A 244 6.96 1.85 8.62
C ASN A 244 6.34 0.44 8.67
N PRO A 245 5.91 -0.14 7.53
CA PRO A 245 5.35 -1.48 7.48
C PRO A 245 6.44 -2.55 7.40
N ILE A 246 7.70 -2.21 7.15
CA ILE A 246 8.82 -3.15 7.09
C ILE A 246 9.44 -3.32 8.46
N ASN A 247 9.98 -2.24 9.04
CA ASN A 247 10.62 -2.29 10.36
C ASN A 247 9.63 -1.83 11.43
N ILE A 248 9.03 -2.79 12.14
CA ILE A 248 8.02 -2.52 13.17
C ILE A 248 8.59 -2.81 14.56
N PRO A 249 8.98 -1.77 15.33
CA PRO A 249 9.50 -1.96 16.67
C PRO A 249 8.50 -2.68 17.58
N ASP A 250 9.01 -3.59 18.42
CA ASP A 250 8.24 -4.33 19.42
C ASP A 250 7.06 -5.17 18.89
N LEU A 251 6.99 -5.44 17.58
CA LEU A 251 5.90 -6.19 16.95
C LEU A 251 5.59 -7.50 17.68
N THR A 252 6.58 -8.37 17.87
CA THR A 252 6.39 -9.67 18.51
C THR A 252 5.95 -9.52 19.96
N THR A 253 6.55 -8.62 20.71
CA THR A 253 6.21 -8.39 22.12
C THR A 253 4.75 -7.95 22.25
N GLN A 254 4.32 -7.00 21.41
CA GLN A 254 2.95 -6.48 21.45
C GLN A 254 1.94 -7.52 20.97
N LEU A 255 2.21 -8.26 19.89
CA LEU A 255 1.33 -9.37 19.46
C LEU A 255 1.12 -10.37 20.60
N LEU A 256 2.20 -10.88 21.19
CA LEU A 256 2.13 -11.87 22.28
C LEU A 256 1.47 -11.33 23.56
N SER A 257 1.41 -10.01 23.75
CA SER A 257 0.70 -9.40 24.87
C SER A 257 -0.82 -9.51 24.77
N ASN A 258 -1.36 -9.72 23.56
CA ASN A 258 -2.79 -9.92 23.32
C ASN A 258 -3.25 -11.37 23.56
N LEU A 259 -2.32 -12.31 23.82
CA LEU A 259 -2.69 -13.69 24.12
C LEU A 259 -3.41 -13.77 25.47
N GLU A 260 -4.64 -14.26 25.44
CA GLU A 260 -5.45 -14.57 26.62
C GLU A 260 -5.44 -16.08 26.93
N PRO A 261 -5.50 -16.46 28.21
CA PRO A 261 -5.70 -17.86 28.59
C PRO A 261 -7.13 -18.30 28.31
N ILE A 262 -7.30 -19.56 27.91
CA ILE A 262 -8.59 -20.25 27.80
C ILE A 262 -8.52 -21.60 28.51
N SER A 263 -9.65 -22.05 29.04
CA SER A 263 -9.77 -23.34 29.71
C SER A 263 -9.64 -24.50 28.71
N ARG A 264 -8.78 -25.47 29.04
CA ARG A 264 -8.66 -26.74 28.30
C ARG A 264 -9.89 -27.64 28.48
N ILE A 265 -10.62 -27.46 29.57
CA ILE A 265 -11.69 -28.37 30.03
C ILE A 265 -13.05 -27.88 29.55
N THR A 266 -13.25 -26.57 29.47
CA THR A 266 -14.52 -25.95 29.11
C THR A 266 -14.35 -25.16 27.83
N THR A 267 -14.94 -25.63 26.73
CA THR A 267 -15.07 -24.81 25.53
C THR A 267 -15.96 -23.59 25.86
N PRO A 268 -15.54 -22.36 25.50
CA PRO A 268 -16.31 -21.15 25.78
C PRO A 268 -17.70 -21.14 25.14
N ILE A 269 -17.92 -21.97 24.12
CA ILE A 269 -19.17 -22.08 23.38
C ILE A 269 -19.70 -23.51 23.50
N PRO A 270 -21.00 -23.71 23.82
CA PRO A 270 -21.63 -25.02 23.76
C PRO A 270 -21.57 -25.57 22.32
N LEU A 271 -20.81 -26.63 22.13
CA LEU A 271 -20.72 -27.29 20.82
C LEU A 271 -21.90 -28.25 20.65
N SER A 272 -22.48 -28.28 19.46
CA SER A 272 -23.42 -29.34 19.09
C SER A 272 -22.70 -30.70 19.06
N LYS A 273 -23.46 -31.79 19.18
CA LYS A 273 -22.91 -33.15 19.10
C LYS A 273 -22.11 -33.38 17.81
N SER A 274 -22.63 -32.92 16.66
CA SER A 274 -21.94 -33.03 15.37
C SER A 274 -20.63 -32.25 15.34
N THR A 275 -20.57 -31.06 15.96
CA THR A 275 -19.34 -30.27 16.03
C THR A 275 -18.30 -30.92 16.95
N GLN A 276 -18.73 -31.56 18.04
CA GLN A 276 -17.85 -32.31 18.92
C GLN A 276 -17.29 -33.57 18.24
N GLU A 277 -18.11 -34.28 17.47
CA GLU A 277 -17.67 -35.40 16.63
C GLU A 277 -16.66 -34.93 15.58
N PHE A 278 -16.93 -33.83 14.86
CA PHE A 278 -15.99 -33.23 13.91
C PHE A 278 -14.65 -32.89 14.56
N LYS A 279 -14.66 -32.20 15.71
CA LYS A 279 -13.45 -31.85 16.46
C LYS A 279 -12.64 -33.08 16.87
N SER A 280 -13.32 -34.15 17.29
CA SER A 280 -12.69 -35.42 17.65
C SER A 280 -12.04 -36.09 16.43
N CYS A 281 -12.73 -36.09 15.28
CA CYS A 281 -12.19 -36.60 14.03
C CYS A 281 -10.98 -35.78 13.53
N LEU A 282 -11.03 -34.46 13.63
CA LEU A 282 -9.94 -33.57 13.24
C LEU A 282 -8.68 -33.82 14.09
N ALA A 283 -8.86 -34.01 15.39
CA ALA A 283 -7.76 -34.24 16.32
C ALA A 283 -7.01 -35.58 16.10
N VAL A 284 -7.67 -36.59 15.50
CA VAL A 284 -7.05 -37.89 15.21
C VAL A 284 -6.43 -37.99 13.81
N LEU A 285 -6.52 -36.94 12.99
CA LEU A 285 -5.90 -36.93 11.67
C LEU A 285 -4.37 -37.04 11.79
N PRO A 286 -3.69 -37.73 10.86
CA PRO A 286 -2.24 -37.70 10.74
C PRO A 286 -1.73 -36.25 10.62
N ALA A 287 -0.55 -35.98 11.18
CA ALA A 287 0.03 -34.64 11.19
C ALA A 287 0.21 -34.09 9.76
N GLU A 288 0.50 -34.96 8.80
CA GLU A 288 0.61 -34.64 7.38
C GLU A 288 -0.69 -34.02 6.86
N ILE A 289 -1.85 -34.63 7.17
CA ILE A 289 -3.16 -34.13 6.73
C ILE A 289 -3.50 -32.83 7.46
N GLN A 290 -3.19 -32.71 8.76
CA GLN A 290 -3.42 -31.47 9.50
C GLN A 290 -2.59 -30.30 8.92
N ASN A 291 -1.35 -30.57 8.50
CA ASN A 291 -0.48 -29.57 7.88
C ASN A 291 -1.03 -29.10 6.54
N GLU A 292 -1.60 -30.00 5.72
CA GLU A 292 -2.24 -29.66 4.45
C GLU A 292 -3.47 -28.76 4.61
N LEU A 293 -4.07 -28.65 5.81
CA LEU A 293 -5.21 -27.76 6.06
C LEU A 293 -4.80 -26.30 6.25
N VAL A 294 -3.56 -26.03 6.66
CA VAL A 294 -3.10 -24.67 7.01
C VAL A 294 -3.26 -23.67 5.87
N PRO A 295 -2.87 -23.98 4.60
CA PRO A 295 -3.06 -23.05 3.49
C PRO A 295 -4.53 -22.68 3.26
N TRP A 296 -5.47 -23.61 3.48
CA TRP A 296 -6.90 -23.37 3.25
C TRP A 296 -7.48 -22.32 4.20
N PHE A 297 -6.98 -22.25 5.43
CA PHE A 297 -7.38 -21.19 6.35
C PHE A 297 -6.86 -19.83 5.92
N GLN A 298 -5.71 -19.78 5.25
CA GLN A 298 -5.15 -18.52 4.76
C GLN A 298 -5.83 -18.02 3.47
N MET A 299 -6.52 -18.89 2.72
CA MET A 299 -7.20 -18.55 1.46
C MET A 299 -8.62 -18.00 1.61
N GLY A 300 -9.25 -18.13 2.79
CA GLY A 300 -10.64 -17.76 3.01
C GLY A 300 -10.84 -16.48 3.81
N SER A 301 -12.02 -15.86 3.68
CA SER A 301 -12.47 -14.83 4.62
C SER A 301 -12.71 -15.48 5.99
N ILE A 302 -11.78 -15.29 6.93
CA ILE A 302 -11.90 -15.81 8.29
C ILE A 302 -12.72 -14.83 9.14
N SER A 303 -13.80 -15.32 9.76
CA SER A 303 -14.53 -14.55 10.77
C SER A 303 -13.62 -14.23 11.96
N VAL A 304 -13.76 -13.02 12.51
CA VAL A 304 -13.08 -12.60 13.75
C VAL A 304 -13.56 -13.43 14.95
N ASP A 305 -14.81 -13.90 14.91
CA ASP A 305 -15.39 -14.69 15.98
C ASP A 305 -14.76 -16.09 16.08
N CYS A 306 -14.37 -16.46 17.29
CA CYS A 306 -13.84 -17.79 17.59
C CYS A 306 -14.96 -18.82 17.58
N ASN A 307 -14.72 -19.98 16.95
CA ASN A 307 -15.64 -21.11 16.96
C ASN A 307 -15.09 -22.31 17.74
N TYR A 308 -13.80 -22.30 18.11
CA TYR A 308 -13.15 -23.32 18.94
C TYR A 308 -13.27 -24.75 18.40
N MET A 309 -13.50 -24.87 17.09
CA MET A 309 -13.64 -26.15 16.38
C MET A 309 -12.28 -26.83 16.18
N MET A 310 -11.22 -26.04 15.97
CA MET A 310 -9.87 -26.55 15.80
C MET A 310 -9.08 -26.48 17.10
N PRO A 311 -8.11 -27.41 17.31
CA PRO A 311 -7.23 -27.34 18.46
C PRO A 311 -6.33 -26.09 18.38
N GLN A 312 -5.98 -25.51 19.54
CA GLN A 312 -5.13 -24.32 19.61
C GLN A 312 -3.72 -24.55 19.03
N SER A 313 -3.23 -25.79 19.04
CA SER A 313 -1.98 -26.17 18.38
C SER A 313 -2.01 -25.92 16.87
N LEU A 314 -3.14 -26.15 16.22
CA LEU A 314 -3.30 -25.91 14.78
C LEU A 314 -3.43 -24.40 14.49
N TRP A 315 -4.20 -23.66 15.28
CA TRP A 315 -4.24 -22.20 15.18
C TRP A 315 -2.89 -21.54 15.38
N LYS A 316 -2.13 -22.03 16.36
CA LYS A 316 -0.75 -21.62 16.59
C LYS A 316 0.12 -21.88 15.35
N GLN A 317 -0.01 -23.04 14.71
CA GLN A 317 0.70 -23.34 13.48
C GLN A 317 0.32 -22.38 12.34
N ILE A 318 -0.98 -22.10 12.17
CA ILE A 318 -1.46 -21.11 11.19
C ILE A 318 -0.83 -19.74 11.48
N PHE A 319 -0.81 -19.30 12.74
CA PHE A 319 -0.22 -18.02 13.15
C PHE A 319 1.23 -17.85 12.70
N PHE A 320 2.06 -18.89 12.86
CA PHE A 320 3.46 -18.85 12.43
C PHE A 320 3.66 -18.89 10.93
N GLN A 321 2.65 -19.33 10.19
CA GLN A 321 2.71 -19.40 8.73
C GLN A 321 2.10 -18.17 8.06
N ILE A 322 1.65 -17.17 8.82
CA ILE A 322 1.11 -15.93 8.26
C ILE A 322 2.23 -15.19 7.52
N PRO A 323 2.13 -15.02 6.18
CA PRO A 323 3.24 -14.50 5.38
C PRO A 323 3.71 -13.10 5.80
N PHE A 324 2.79 -12.21 6.20
CA PHE A 324 3.11 -10.86 6.65
C PHE A 324 3.64 -10.75 8.10
N LEU A 325 3.89 -11.88 8.76
CA LEU A 325 4.55 -11.98 10.08
C LEU A 325 5.98 -12.55 9.97
N TRP A 326 6.68 -12.30 8.85
CA TRP A 326 8.00 -12.87 8.57
C TRP A 326 9.10 -12.53 9.58
N ASP A 327 8.95 -11.43 10.34
CA ASP A 327 9.96 -10.88 11.25
C ASP A 327 9.64 -11.10 12.73
N LEU A 328 8.83 -12.13 13.05
CA LEU A 328 8.60 -12.51 14.45
C LEU A 328 9.89 -12.99 15.13
N ASP A 329 10.18 -12.42 16.30
CA ASP A 329 11.23 -12.88 17.22
C ASP A 329 10.90 -14.28 17.74
N THR A 330 11.50 -15.28 17.12
CA THR A 330 11.22 -16.70 17.40
C THR A 330 11.55 -17.07 18.85
N GLU A 331 12.58 -16.46 19.46
CA GLU A 331 12.95 -16.73 20.85
C GLU A 331 11.85 -16.25 21.81
N LYS A 332 11.34 -15.03 21.61
CA LYS A 332 10.23 -14.49 22.42
C LYS A 332 8.97 -15.32 22.27
N VAL A 333 8.63 -15.75 21.05
CA VAL A 333 7.43 -16.57 20.84
C VAL A 333 7.58 -17.95 21.49
N LEU A 334 8.74 -18.60 21.34
CA LEU A 334 9.00 -19.89 21.99
C LEU A 334 8.92 -19.76 23.50
N LYS A 335 9.54 -18.73 24.09
CA LYS A 335 9.47 -18.47 25.53
C LYS A 335 8.03 -18.31 26.02
N LYS A 336 7.21 -17.51 25.33
CA LYS A 336 5.80 -17.32 25.66
C LYS A 336 4.98 -18.60 25.52
N THR A 337 5.29 -19.39 24.49
CA THR A 337 4.65 -20.68 24.22
C THR A 337 4.93 -21.70 25.32
N TYR A 338 6.18 -21.78 25.80
CA TYR A 338 6.57 -22.72 26.86
C TYR A 338 6.11 -22.27 28.25
N SER A 339 5.83 -20.98 28.44
CA SER A 339 5.14 -20.48 29.63
C SER A 339 3.62 -20.64 29.48
N GLU A 340 3.14 -21.88 29.58
CA GLU A 340 1.71 -22.17 29.64
C GLU A 340 1.06 -21.35 30.78
N PRO A 341 -0.18 -20.84 30.62
CA PRO A 341 -0.81 -19.98 31.63
C PRO A 341 -1.01 -20.73 32.97
N SER A 342 -1.45 -21.98 32.89
CA SER A 342 -1.62 -22.90 34.02
C SER A 342 -1.77 -24.35 33.51
N GLU A 343 -1.85 -25.33 34.41
CA GLU A 343 -2.07 -26.73 34.04
C GLU A 343 -3.44 -26.97 33.37
N THR A 344 -4.43 -26.11 33.67
CA THR A 344 -5.80 -26.23 33.18
C THR A 344 -6.12 -25.29 32.02
N GLU A 345 -5.20 -24.41 31.66
CA GLU A 345 -5.38 -23.39 30.62
C GLU A 345 -4.34 -23.54 29.51
N GLU A 346 -4.69 -23.02 28.35
CA GLU A 346 -3.78 -22.86 27.22
C GLU A 346 -3.97 -21.47 26.61
N TRP A 347 -3.02 -21.02 25.80
CA TRP A 347 -3.12 -19.75 25.09
C TRP A 347 -4.17 -19.81 23.97
N ASN A 348 -5.01 -18.77 23.86
CA ASN A 348 -6.03 -18.62 22.81
C ASN A 348 -5.41 -18.17 21.47
N TRP A 349 -4.72 -19.09 20.82
CA TRP A 349 -4.13 -18.90 19.50
C TRP A 349 -5.18 -18.64 18.42
N GLU A 350 -6.38 -19.21 18.53
CA GLU A 350 -7.48 -18.95 17.59
C GLU A 350 -7.80 -17.46 17.51
N LYS A 351 -8.05 -16.83 18.67
CA LYS A 351 -8.45 -15.43 18.73
C LYS A 351 -7.41 -14.51 18.10
N ILE A 352 -6.16 -14.62 18.53
CA ILE A 352 -5.10 -13.75 18.01
C ILE A 352 -4.89 -13.97 16.51
N THR A 353 -4.96 -15.21 16.02
CA THR A 353 -4.78 -15.53 14.60
C THR A 353 -5.89 -14.91 13.75
N ARG A 354 -7.14 -15.04 14.19
CA ARG A 354 -8.30 -14.42 13.52
C ARG A 354 -8.21 -12.90 13.50
N GLN A 355 -7.84 -12.30 14.63
CA GLN A 355 -7.67 -10.84 14.72
C GLN A 355 -6.54 -10.32 13.82
N VAL A 356 -5.41 -11.04 13.73
CA VAL A 356 -4.27 -10.72 12.86
C VAL A 356 -4.62 -10.85 11.38
N LEU A 357 -5.39 -11.87 11.01
CA LEU A 357 -5.82 -12.10 9.63
C LEU A 357 -6.98 -11.19 9.19
N SER A 358 -7.62 -10.50 10.14
CA SER A 358 -8.72 -9.59 9.88
C SER A 358 -8.40 -8.62 8.74
N PRO A 359 -9.22 -8.58 7.68
CA PRO A 359 -9.00 -7.68 6.57
C PRO A 359 -9.32 -6.23 6.95
N ALA A 360 -8.54 -5.31 6.40
CA ALA A 360 -8.87 -3.90 6.35
C ALA A 360 -10.25 -3.72 5.69
N GLN A 361 -11.11 -2.95 6.37
CA GLN A 361 -12.43 -2.63 5.89
C GLN A 361 -12.45 -1.21 5.31
N PRO A 362 -13.13 -0.97 4.18
CA PRO A 362 -13.40 0.38 3.72
C PRO A 362 -14.15 1.16 4.81
N SER A 363 -13.86 2.46 4.93
CA SER A 363 -14.67 3.33 5.79
C SER A 363 -16.05 3.56 5.16
N ASP A 364 -17.13 3.48 5.95
CA ASP A 364 -18.46 3.90 5.47
C ASP A 364 -18.47 5.43 5.36
N ARG A 365 -18.15 5.94 4.16
CA ARG A 365 -18.04 7.37 3.86
C ARG A 365 -19.35 8.16 4.02
N ARG A 366 -20.45 7.51 4.41
CA ARG A 366 -21.78 8.15 4.54
C ARG A 366 -21.93 9.12 5.71
N TYR A 367 -20.93 9.29 6.57
CA TYR A 367 -20.98 10.20 7.70
C TYR A 367 -20.01 11.39 7.55
N GLU A 368 -20.53 12.49 7.04
CA GLU A 368 -19.91 13.81 7.10
C GLU A 368 -19.91 14.30 8.56
N GLY A 369 -18.78 14.18 9.27
CA GLY A 369 -18.68 14.77 10.61
C GLY A 369 -17.49 14.36 11.47
N ASP A 370 -16.92 13.17 11.25
CA ASP A 370 -15.72 12.71 11.95
C ASP A 370 -14.91 11.75 11.07
N GLU A 371 -13.98 12.30 10.27
CA GLU A 371 -13.14 11.51 9.36
C GLU A 371 -12.26 10.46 10.09
N LYS A 372 -12.02 10.60 11.40
CA LYS A 372 -11.19 9.66 12.18
C LYS A 372 -12.00 8.49 12.74
N GLY A 373 -13.27 8.71 13.09
CA GLY A 373 -14.13 7.70 13.71
C GLY A 373 -14.44 6.45 12.86
N TYR A 374 -14.19 6.52 11.55
CA TYR A 374 -14.53 5.44 10.60
C TYR A 374 -13.31 4.71 10.03
N LEU A 375 -12.10 5.02 10.51
CA LEU A 375 -10.88 4.41 9.98
C LEU A 375 -10.68 3.05 10.59
N TRP A 376 -10.58 2.04 9.74
CA TRP A 376 -10.26 0.70 10.18
C TRP A 376 -8.88 0.66 10.84
N SER A 377 -8.78 -0.05 11.95
CA SER A 377 -7.52 -0.41 12.60
C SER A 377 -7.71 -1.76 13.30
N HIS A 378 -6.63 -2.42 13.67
CA HIS A 378 -6.71 -3.66 14.45
C HIS A 378 -7.37 -3.46 15.83
N GLU A 379 -7.45 -2.23 16.36
CA GLU A 379 -8.18 -1.94 17.59
C GLU A 379 -9.68 -2.23 17.44
N THR A 380 -10.24 -2.08 16.24
CA THR A 380 -11.66 -2.37 15.95
C THR A 380 -12.02 -3.85 16.14
N VAL A 381 -11.03 -4.73 16.05
CA VAL A 381 -11.16 -6.17 16.32
C VAL A 381 -10.55 -6.57 17.67
N GLY A 382 -10.21 -5.60 18.52
CA GLY A 382 -9.65 -5.81 19.86
C GLY A 382 -8.20 -6.31 19.87
N LEU A 383 -7.41 -5.97 18.86
CA LEU A 383 -5.99 -6.33 18.78
C LEU A 383 -5.11 -5.07 18.91
N HIS A 384 -4.29 -5.04 19.96
CA HIS A 384 -3.39 -3.92 20.26
C HIS A 384 -2.00 -4.19 19.67
N VAL A 385 -1.62 -3.41 18.68
CA VAL A 385 -0.41 -3.64 17.87
C VAL A 385 0.24 -2.32 17.50
N PRO A 386 1.56 -2.31 17.19
CA PRO A 386 2.19 -1.10 16.70
C PRO A 386 1.52 -0.63 15.40
N PRO A 387 1.38 0.68 15.18
CA PRO A 387 0.69 1.23 14.01
C PRO A 387 1.28 0.77 12.66
N GLY A 388 2.59 0.52 12.60
CA GLY A 388 3.25 -0.04 11.40
C GLY A 388 2.68 -1.40 10.99
N PHE A 389 2.14 -2.19 11.92
CA PHE A 389 1.54 -3.49 11.62
C PHE A 389 0.19 -3.35 10.91
N THR A 390 -0.64 -2.40 11.34
CA THR A 390 -1.86 -2.04 10.63
C THR A 390 -1.54 -1.56 9.21
N ASN A 391 -0.48 -0.76 9.05
CA ASN A 391 -0.03 -0.34 7.71
C ASN A 391 0.46 -1.51 6.85
N ARG A 392 1.24 -2.43 7.43
CA ARG A 392 1.71 -3.64 6.75
C ARG A 392 0.53 -4.48 6.26
N ARG A 393 -0.43 -4.77 7.14
CA ARG A 393 -1.62 -5.57 6.81
C ARG A 393 -2.44 -4.92 5.69
N ARG A 394 -2.62 -3.60 5.74
CA ARG A 394 -3.30 -2.81 4.71
C ARG A 394 -2.64 -2.99 3.34
N ILE A 395 -1.34 -2.70 3.24
CA ILE A 395 -0.62 -2.75 1.97
C ILE A 395 -0.58 -4.19 1.45
N TRP A 396 -0.37 -5.15 2.34
CA TRP A 396 -0.44 -6.58 2.00
C TRP A 396 -1.79 -6.96 1.38
N GLN A 397 -2.90 -6.48 1.94
CA GLN A 397 -4.23 -6.74 1.38
C GLN A 397 -4.39 -6.16 -0.01
N ILE A 398 -3.97 -4.90 -0.22
CA ILE A 398 -4.03 -4.25 -1.53
C ILE A 398 -3.29 -5.09 -2.57
N LEU A 399 -2.12 -5.63 -2.21
CA LEU A 399 -1.28 -6.46 -3.07
C LEU A 399 -1.89 -7.85 -3.35
N GLU A 400 -2.48 -8.51 -2.36
CA GLU A 400 -3.18 -9.80 -2.56
C GLU A 400 -4.44 -9.67 -3.40
N GLU A 401 -5.13 -8.53 -3.29
CA GLU A 401 -6.35 -8.24 -4.06
C GLU A 401 -6.04 -7.72 -5.48
N MET A 402 -4.77 -7.45 -5.82
CA MET A 402 -4.39 -7.08 -7.19
C MET A 402 -4.58 -8.25 -8.15
N TRP A 403 -5.09 -7.95 -9.35
CA TRP A 403 -5.16 -8.92 -10.45
C TRP A 403 -4.48 -8.32 -11.70
N PRO A 404 -3.71 -9.11 -12.48
CA PRO A 404 -3.15 -8.65 -13.75
C PRO A 404 -4.23 -8.12 -14.69
N ASN A 405 -4.22 -6.81 -14.97
CA ASN A 405 -5.27 -6.14 -15.75
C ASN A 405 -6.66 -6.16 -15.06
N ASP A 406 -6.70 -6.02 -13.74
CA ASP A 406 -7.92 -5.97 -12.91
C ASP A 406 -8.89 -4.84 -13.25
N VAL A 407 -8.38 -3.78 -13.85
CA VAL A 407 -9.17 -2.66 -14.35
C VAL A 407 -9.51 -2.77 -15.84
N GLY A 408 -9.44 -3.96 -16.45
CA GLY A 408 -9.62 -4.23 -17.89
C GLY A 408 -10.25 -3.09 -18.70
N LEU A 409 -9.54 -2.59 -19.72
CA LEU A 409 -10.07 -1.52 -20.56
C LEU A 409 -11.27 -2.06 -21.37
N ASP A 410 -12.48 -1.66 -20.98
CA ASP A 410 -13.72 -2.00 -21.67
C ASP A 410 -13.60 -1.64 -23.16
N SER A 411 -13.85 -2.59 -24.05
CA SER A 411 -13.81 -2.35 -25.50
C SER A 411 -14.80 -1.27 -25.94
N ASP A 412 -15.85 -1.06 -25.15
CA ASP A 412 -16.95 -0.16 -25.48
C ASP A 412 -16.62 1.30 -25.13
N TYR A 413 -15.53 1.55 -24.40
CA TYR A 413 -15.03 2.88 -24.05
C TYR A 413 -13.96 3.41 -25.02
N TRP A 414 -13.62 2.67 -26.07
CA TRP A 414 -12.80 3.21 -27.15
C TRP A 414 -13.60 4.28 -27.91
N PRO A 415 -13.14 5.54 -28.00
CA PRO A 415 -13.63 6.41 -29.06
C PRO A 415 -13.36 5.68 -30.38
N THR A 416 -14.43 5.32 -31.10
CA THR A 416 -14.39 4.59 -32.36
C THR A 416 -13.72 5.47 -33.41
N LYS A 417 -12.38 5.46 -33.43
CA LYS A 417 -11.51 6.48 -34.04
C LYS A 417 -11.82 7.88 -33.49
N PRO A 418 -10.83 8.77 -33.34
CA PRO A 418 -11.16 10.17 -33.40
C PRO A 418 -11.91 10.37 -34.71
N HIS A 419 -13.11 10.97 -34.67
CA HIS A 419 -13.55 11.78 -35.79
C HIS A 419 -12.49 12.85 -35.93
N TYR A 420 -11.42 12.53 -36.66
CA TYR A 420 -10.68 13.52 -37.40
C TYR A 420 -11.73 14.05 -38.38
N GLU A 421 -12.53 15.04 -37.96
CA GLU A 421 -12.94 16.06 -38.91
C GLU A 421 -11.60 16.56 -39.43
N PRO A 422 -11.23 16.25 -40.69
CA PRO A 422 -10.10 16.93 -41.29
C PRO A 422 -10.43 18.40 -41.11
N ASP A 423 -9.50 19.16 -40.54
CA ASP A 423 -9.59 20.60 -40.49
C ASP A 423 -10.26 21.06 -41.78
N ALA A 424 -11.40 21.72 -41.62
CA ALA A 424 -12.07 22.39 -42.69
C ALA A 424 -11.14 23.53 -43.16
N LEU A 425 -10.06 23.16 -43.85
CA LEU A 425 -9.55 23.95 -44.94
C LEU A 425 -10.75 24.11 -45.85
N SER A 426 -11.22 25.36 -45.93
CA SER A 426 -12.33 25.72 -46.78
C SER A 426 -12.08 25.13 -48.16
N ARG A 427 -13.13 24.63 -48.78
CA ARG A 427 -13.11 24.12 -50.16
C ARG A 427 -12.52 25.15 -51.15
N ASP A 428 -12.46 26.42 -50.75
CA ASP A 428 -11.95 27.56 -51.50
C ASP A 428 -10.41 27.66 -51.49
N GLU A 429 -9.69 26.97 -50.58
CA GLU A 429 -8.22 26.99 -50.55
C GLU A 429 -7.57 25.88 -51.40
N TRP A 430 -8.34 24.89 -51.85
CA TRP A 430 -7.85 23.82 -52.74
C TRP A 430 -8.01 24.13 -54.23
N GLU A 431 -8.89 25.05 -54.62
CA GLU A 431 -9.08 25.43 -56.04
C GLU A 431 -8.00 26.41 -56.56
N GLY A 432 -7.11 26.91 -55.69
CA GLY A 432 -6.06 27.88 -56.04
C GLY A 432 -4.68 27.29 -56.38
N LEU A 433 -4.50 25.96 -56.29
CA LEU A 433 -3.22 25.31 -56.56
C LEU A 433 -3.34 24.42 -57.81
N GLU A 434 -3.21 25.05 -58.98
CA GLU A 434 -2.89 24.39 -60.25
C GLU A 434 -1.52 23.70 -60.16
N LEU A 435 -1.50 22.52 -59.55
CA LEU A 435 -0.39 21.59 -59.66
C LEU A 435 -1.03 20.21 -59.71
N TRP A 436 -1.28 19.68 -60.90
CA TRP A 436 -0.74 18.41 -61.40
C TRP A 436 -1.03 18.32 -62.92
N PRO A 437 -0.10 17.76 -63.71
CA PRO A 437 -0.11 17.83 -65.16
C PRO A 437 -1.06 16.80 -65.78
N ASP A 438 -1.55 17.12 -66.98
CA ASP A 438 -2.30 16.21 -67.84
C ASP A 438 -1.62 14.84 -67.95
N LEU A 439 -2.40 13.80 -67.69
CA LEU A 439 -2.12 12.43 -68.12
C LEU A 439 -3.39 11.88 -68.78
N ASP A 440 -3.18 11.35 -69.98
CA ASP A 440 -4.14 10.94 -71.02
C ASP A 440 -5.35 10.09 -70.58
#